data_AF-A0A183L0J8-F1
#
_entry.id   AF-A0A183L0J8-F1
#
_cell.length_a   1.000
_cell.length_b   1.000
_cell.length_c   1.000
_cell.angle_alpha   90.00
_cell.angle_beta   90.00
_cell.angle_gamma   90.00
#
_symmetry.space_group_name_H-M   'P 1'
#
loop_
_entity.id
_entity.type
_entity.pdbx_description
1 polymer ?
#
loop_
_entity_poly.entity_id
_entity_poly.type
_entity_poly.pdbx_seq_one_letter_code
_entity_poly.pdbx_strand_id
1 'polypeptide(L)'
;MLNTVRFNDTLNACDMFKNDTLVHEPGIEYTYSTFAFTLLSAVIEKICLNKGSLFDQPLATVKGESKSSCENEAKSTNSLPKWARFDTNLLRLFQYLNLNNTCLEYPEKIISSRAAQYCRSDKGILTNTPTIDNSYKWGGGGILSTASDLIRLADHLAFIYMGWLESYGIVKQSTLNQLLWKVSCVPPDRSTLPGLGWFLARQYFTIELNKRKVIKMIFNIVKYLTGKLFINIKLNDTICIIPFEIVM
;
A
#
# COMPACT_ATOMS: atom_id res chain seq x y z
N MET A 1 -19.45 6.53 -4.95
CA MET A 1 -20.00 6.50 -6.32
C MET A 1 -19.67 5.15 -6.94
N LEU A 2 -20.67 4.40 -7.39
CA LEU A 2 -20.45 3.18 -8.17
C LEU A 2 -20.15 3.61 -9.60
N ASN A 3 -19.02 3.16 -10.16
CA ASN A 3 -18.62 3.48 -11.52
C ASN A 3 -18.64 2.18 -12.34
N THR A 4 -19.11 2.23 -13.57
CA THR A 4 -19.13 1.11 -14.51
C THR A 4 -18.29 1.38 -15.76
N VAL A 5 -17.67 2.56 -15.85
CA VAL A 5 -16.82 2.98 -16.96
C VAL A 5 -15.40 2.44 -16.75
N ARG A 6 -14.85 1.81 -17.79
CA ARG A 6 -13.45 1.38 -17.85
C ARG A 6 -12.54 2.55 -18.20
N PHE A 7 -11.50 2.75 -17.39
CA PHE A 7 -10.42 3.68 -17.68
C PHE A 7 -9.19 2.91 -18.17
N ASN A 8 -8.64 3.36 -19.30
CA ASN A 8 -7.42 2.78 -19.90
C ASN A 8 -6.14 3.45 -19.40
N ASP A 9 -6.27 4.61 -18.78
CA ASP A 9 -5.21 5.39 -18.14
C ASP A 9 -5.83 6.15 -16.98
N THR A 10 -5.04 6.39 -15.94
CA THR A 10 -5.51 7.05 -14.72
C THR A 10 -5.53 8.57 -14.85
N LEU A 11 -4.88 9.13 -15.86
CA LEU A 11 -4.94 10.55 -16.17
C LEU A 11 -6.36 10.98 -16.58
N ASN A 12 -7.03 10.23 -17.47
CA ASN A 12 -8.41 10.49 -17.86
C ASN A 12 -9.38 10.31 -16.68
N ALA A 13 -9.08 9.41 -15.74
CA ALA A 13 -9.86 9.28 -14.51
C ALA A 13 -9.82 10.54 -13.63
N CYS A 14 -8.79 11.38 -13.76
CA CYS A 14 -8.71 12.64 -13.02
C CYS A 14 -9.77 13.65 -13.46
N ASP A 15 -10.35 13.52 -14.66
CA ASP A 15 -11.44 14.40 -15.12
C ASP A 15 -12.67 14.36 -14.22
N MET A 16 -12.83 13.27 -13.45
CA MET A 16 -13.92 13.12 -12.49
C MET A 16 -13.86 14.13 -11.33
N PHE A 17 -12.69 14.65 -11.00
CA PHE A 17 -12.49 15.48 -9.78
C PHE A 17 -11.53 16.66 -9.97
N LYS A 18 -10.90 16.83 -11.15
CA LYS A 18 -9.87 17.87 -11.37
C LYS A 18 -10.34 19.31 -11.13
N ASN A 19 -11.65 19.56 -11.21
CA ASN A 19 -12.26 20.87 -11.04
C ASN A 19 -12.97 21.01 -9.68
N ASP A 20 -12.89 20.00 -8.81
CA ASP A 20 -13.51 20.03 -7.50
C ASP A 20 -12.75 21.00 -6.59
N THR A 21 -13.50 21.71 -5.75
CA THR A 21 -12.91 22.57 -4.72
C THR A 21 -12.20 21.74 -3.66
N LEU A 22 -11.07 22.23 -3.15
CA LEU A 22 -10.39 21.60 -2.02
C LEU A 22 -11.29 21.64 -0.78
N VAL A 23 -11.33 20.53 -0.04
CA VAL A 23 -12.07 20.43 1.23
C VAL A 23 -11.43 21.30 2.32
N HIS A 24 -10.11 21.42 2.30
CA HIS A 24 -9.29 22.26 3.16
C HIS A 24 -7.97 22.58 2.45
N GLU A 25 -7.25 23.60 2.94
CA GLU A 25 -5.92 23.95 2.41
C GLU A 25 -4.92 22.77 2.53
N PRO A 26 -3.97 22.62 1.59
CA PRO A 26 -2.98 21.56 1.64
C PRO A 26 -2.13 21.60 2.92
N GLY A 27 -1.95 20.44 3.55
CA GLY A 27 -1.09 20.29 4.74
C GLY A 27 -1.72 20.72 6.07
N ILE A 28 -2.95 21.22 6.06
CA ILE A 28 -3.66 21.66 7.27
C ILE A 28 -4.40 20.50 7.95
N GLU A 29 -5.16 19.73 7.18
CA GLU A 29 -5.98 18.62 7.68
C GLU A 29 -5.75 17.34 6.86
N TYR A 30 -6.18 16.22 7.44
CA TYR A 30 -6.18 14.91 6.78
C TYR A 30 -7.61 14.49 6.43
N THR A 31 -7.87 14.28 5.15
CA THR A 31 -9.12 13.70 4.64
C THR A 31 -8.80 12.50 3.76
N TYR A 32 -9.35 11.33 4.09
CA TYR A 32 -9.21 10.15 3.22
C TYR A 32 -9.90 10.41 1.88
N SER A 33 -9.20 10.19 0.77
CA SER A 33 -9.73 10.36 -0.57
C SER A 33 -9.23 9.25 -1.50
N THR A 34 -10.16 8.47 -2.03
CA THR A 34 -9.85 7.51 -3.10
C THR A 34 -9.30 8.22 -4.35
N PHE A 35 -9.80 9.43 -4.66
CA PHE A 35 -9.33 10.23 -5.79
C PHE A 35 -7.88 10.70 -5.62
N ALA A 36 -7.40 10.88 -4.39
CA ALA A 36 -5.99 11.17 -4.15
C ALA A 36 -5.08 10.02 -4.61
N PHE A 37 -5.51 8.76 -4.45
CA PHE A 37 -4.79 7.60 -4.98
C PHE A 37 -4.91 7.48 -6.51
N THR A 38 -6.06 7.86 -7.09
CA THR A 38 -6.20 7.98 -8.56
C THR A 38 -5.19 9.01 -9.12
N LEU A 39 -5.07 10.18 -8.48
CA LEU A 39 -4.10 11.19 -8.87
C LEU A 39 -2.66 10.68 -8.75
N LEU A 40 -2.34 9.96 -7.66
CA LEU A 40 -1.01 9.36 -7.48
C LEU A 40 -0.69 8.35 -8.58
N SER A 41 -1.66 7.53 -8.99
CA SER A 41 -1.51 6.64 -10.14
C SER A 41 -1.19 7.40 -11.43
N ALA A 42 -1.86 8.52 -11.68
CA ALA A 42 -1.61 9.35 -12.87
C ALA A 42 -0.21 9.98 -12.85
N VAL A 43 0.26 10.39 -11.66
CA VAL A 43 1.64 10.86 -11.46
C VAL A 43 2.64 9.76 -11.77
N ILE A 44 2.40 8.53 -11.32
CA ILE A 44 3.25 7.37 -11.62
C ILE A 44 3.32 7.11 -13.12
N GLU A 45 2.18 7.12 -13.83
CA GLU A 45 2.14 6.97 -15.29
C GLU A 45 2.99 8.04 -16.00
N LYS A 46 2.90 9.28 -15.54
CA LYS A 46 3.69 10.39 -16.11
C LYS A 46 5.19 10.25 -15.83
N ILE A 47 5.56 9.78 -14.64
CA ILE A 47 6.96 9.48 -14.31
C ILE A 47 7.49 8.38 -15.21
N CYS A 48 6.74 7.29 -15.38
CA CYS A 48 7.13 6.19 -16.28
C CYS A 48 7.38 6.70 -17.70
N LEU A 49 6.47 7.51 -18.25
CA LEU A 49 6.66 8.11 -19.58
C LEU A 49 7.97 8.89 -19.72
N ASN A 50 8.39 9.59 -18.66
CA ASN A 50 9.56 10.46 -18.68
C ASN A 50 10.86 9.74 -18.35
N LYS A 51 10.80 8.67 -17.53
CA LYS A 51 11.97 8.01 -16.94
C LYS A 51 12.16 6.56 -17.38
N GLY A 52 11.19 5.97 -18.08
CA GLY A 52 11.18 4.56 -18.45
C GLY A 52 10.43 3.69 -17.45
N SER A 53 10.50 2.37 -17.63
CA SER A 53 9.87 1.40 -16.74
C SER A 53 10.41 1.51 -15.31
N LEU A 54 9.55 1.36 -14.30
CA LEU A 54 9.99 1.28 -12.89
C LEU A 54 10.69 -0.04 -12.57
N PHE A 55 10.47 -1.06 -13.39
CA PHE A 55 11.04 -2.39 -13.23
C PHE A 55 11.82 -2.74 -14.49
N ASP A 56 13.12 -2.96 -14.35
CA ASP A 56 14.05 -3.23 -15.46
C ASP A 56 13.90 -4.64 -16.06
N GLN A 57 13.16 -5.53 -15.38
CA GLN A 57 12.94 -6.91 -15.85
C GLN A 57 11.87 -6.94 -16.95
N PRO A 58 12.14 -7.57 -18.11
CA PRO A 58 11.10 -7.89 -19.08
C PRO A 58 10.04 -8.76 -18.40
N LEU A 59 8.75 -8.55 -18.70
CA LEU A 59 7.74 -9.55 -18.35
C LEU A 59 8.21 -10.90 -18.92
N ALA A 60 8.36 -11.92 -18.08
CA ALA A 60 8.21 -13.28 -18.57
C ALA A 60 6.82 -13.33 -19.21
N THR A 61 6.78 -13.35 -20.54
CA THR A 61 5.54 -13.47 -21.32
C THR A 61 4.73 -14.60 -20.68
N VAL A 62 3.54 -14.26 -20.20
CA VAL A 62 2.58 -15.24 -19.72
C VAL A 62 2.50 -16.34 -20.78
N LYS A 63 2.76 -17.59 -20.41
CA LYS A 63 2.54 -18.74 -21.30
C LYS A 63 1.08 -18.69 -21.75
N GLY A 64 0.84 -18.15 -22.95
CA GLY A 64 -0.49 -17.85 -23.47
C GLY A 64 -0.59 -16.62 -24.37
N GLU A 65 0.37 -15.68 -24.32
CA GLU A 65 0.43 -14.61 -25.34
C GLU A 65 1.16 -15.11 -26.58
N SER A 66 0.38 -15.51 -27.59
CA SER A 66 0.83 -15.64 -28.96
C SER A 66 1.60 -14.37 -29.33
N LYS A 67 2.82 -14.51 -29.87
CA LYS A 67 3.46 -13.42 -30.63
C LYS A 67 2.50 -13.06 -31.77
N SER A 68 1.69 -12.02 -31.62
CA SER A 68 1.03 -11.42 -32.78
C SER A 68 2.09 -10.64 -33.54
N SER A 69 2.76 -11.34 -34.44
CA SER A 69 3.24 -10.73 -35.67
C SER A 69 2.07 -10.02 -36.36
N CYS A 70 2.42 -8.92 -37.04
CA CYS A 70 1.58 -8.07 -37.89
C CYS A 70 1.10 -6.78 -37.22
N GLU A 71 1.92 -5.76 -37.48
CA GLU A 71 1.49 -4.43 -37.90
C GLU A 71 0.10 -4.41 -38.57
N ASN A 72 -0.61 -3.30 -38.33
CA ASN A 72 -1.89 -2.87 -38.90
C ASN A 72 -3.15 -3.17 -38.07
N GLU A 73 -3.29 -2.47 -36.94
CA GLU A 73 -4.61 -1.98 -36.52
C GLU A 73 -4.53 -0.48 -36.26
N ALA A 74 -5.52 0.24 -36.76
CA ALA A 74 -5.55 1.67 -36.95
C ALA A 74 -5.25 2.45 -35.66
N LYS A 75 -4.34 3.43 -35.77
CA LYS A 75 -4.00 4.41 -34.75
C LYS A 75 -5.25 5.13 -34.23
N SER A 76 -5.74 4.72 -33.06
CA SER A 76 -6.40 5.64 -32.13
C SER A 76 -5.30 6.45 -31.43
N THR A 77 -5.00 7.60 -31.99
CA THR A 77 -4.08 8.59 -31.42
C THR A 77 -4.53 8.99 -30.01
N ASN A 78 -3.73 8.69 -28.98
CA ASN A 78 -3.77 9.19 -27.57
C ASN A 78 -3.75 8.13 -26.45
N SER A 79 -3.60 6.83 -26.72
CA SER A 79 -3.48 5.84 -25.62
C SER A 79 -2.05 5.74 -25.07
N LEU A 80 -1.94 5.69 -23.74
CA LEU A 80 -0.67 5.55 -23.03
C LEU A 80 0.03 4.23 -23.44
N PRO A 81 1.36 4.23 -23.72
CA PRO A 81 2.08 2.99 -24.00
C PRO A 81 1.92 1.97 -22.88
N LYS A 82 1.67 0.70 -23.21
CA LYS A 82 1.38 -0.35 -22.22
C LYS A 82 2.38 -0.39 -21.06
N TRP A 83 3.68 -0.31 -21.37
CA TRP A 83 4.75 -0.36 -20.37
C TRP A 83 4.74 0.80 -19.36
N ALA A 84 4.10 1.92 -19.69
CA ALA A 84 4.02 3.11 -18.83
C ALA A 84 2.73 3.14 -17.99
N ARG A 85 1.72 2.33 -18.33
CA ARG A 85 0.44 2.31 -17.62
C ARG A 85 0.58 1.85 -16.18
N PHE A 86 -0.28 2.38 -15.32
CA PHE A 86 -0.28 2.07 -13.90
C PHE A 86 -0.54 0.58 -13.64
N ASP A 87 -1.50 -0.01 -14.37
CA ASP A 87 -1.83 -1.44 -14.27
C ASP A 87 -0.63 -2.34 -14.57
N THR A 88 0.11 -2.03 -15.63
CA THR A 88 1.29 -2.80 -16.05
C THR A 88 2.40 -2.71 -15.01
N ASN A 89 2.59 -1.55 -14.39
CA ASN A 89 3.57 -1.38 -13.31
C ASN A 89 3.14 -2.09 -12.02
N LEU A 90 1.85 -2.15 -11.70
CA LEU A 90 1.34 -2.97 -10.59
C LEU A 90 1.56 -4.47 -10.84
N LEU A 91 1.30 -4.97 -12.04
CA LEU A 91 1.56 -6.38 -12.38
C LEU A 91 3.04 -6.74 -12.26
N ARG A 92 3.94 -5.83 -12.65
CA ARG A 92 5.39 -6.00 -12.47
C ARG A 92 5.79 -6.02 -10.99
N LEU A 93 5.18 -5.17 -10.17
CA LEU A 93 5.37 -5.22 -8.71
C LEU A 93 4.92 -6.57 -8.14
N PHE A 94 3.75 -7.06 -8.53
CA PHE A 94 3.25 -8.36 -8.07
C PHE A 94 4.18 -9.49 -8.49
N GLN A 95 4.67 -9.46 -9.73
CA GLN A 95 5.64 -10.43 -10.24
C GLN A 95 6.96 -10.38 -9.46
N TYR A 96 7.50 -9.18 -9.22
CA TYR A 96 8.74 -8.98 -8.46
C TYR A 96 8.64 -9.55 -7.04
N LEU A 97 7.51 -9.33 -6.38
CA LEU A 97 7.23 -9.81 -5.02
C LEU A 97 6.69 -11.27 -4.99
N ASN A 98 6.62 -11.93 -6.14
CA ASN A 98 6.10 -13.29 -6.29
C ASN A 98 4.67 -13.48 -5.72
N LEU A 99 3.81 -12.47 -5.93
CA LEU A 99 2.40 -12.44 -5.51
C LEU A 99 1.52 -13.10 -6.58
N ASN A 100 1.63 -14.41 -6.71
CA ASN A 100 1.04 -15.19 -7.81
C ASN A 100 -0.50 -15.27 -7.78
N ASN A 101 -1.13 -14.89 -6.68
CA ASN A 101 -2.59 -14.88 -6.49
C ASN A 101 -3.09 -13.45 -6.22
N THR A 102 -2.38 -12.45 -6.73
CA THR A 102 -2.73 -11.04 -6.63
C THR A 102 -2.92 -10.44 -8.02
N CYS A 103 -4.05 -9.78 -8.25
CA CYS A 103 -4.38 -9.23 -9.56
C CYS A 103 -5.27 -7.99 -9.45
N LEU A 104 -5.40 -7.26 -10.55
CA LEU A 104 -6.33 -6.15 -10.66
C LEU A 104 -7.74 -6.67 -10.91
N GLU A 105 -8.73 -6.06 -10.27
CA GLU A 105 -10.11 -6.42 -10.48
C GLU A 105 -10.60 -5.93 -11.85
N TYR A 106 -11.07 -6.88 -12.64
CA TYR A 106 -11.75 -6.68 -13.92
C TYR A 106 -13.14 -7.33 -13.81
N PRO A 107 -14.25 -6.57 -13.81
CA PRO A 107 -15.58 -7.12 -13.62
C PRO A 107 -15.96 -8.20 -14.64
N GLU A 108 -15.52 -8.03 -15.89
CA GLU A 108 -15.76 -8.92 -17.02
C GLU A 108 -14.98 -10.24 -16.98
N LYS A 109 -13.90 -10.32 -16.19
CA LYS A 109 -13.05 -11.51 -16.14
C LYS A 109 -13.58 -12.51 -15.12
N ILE A 110 -13.54 -13.78 -15.50
CA ILE A 110 -13.72 -14.89 -14.57
C ILE A 110 -12.41 -15.05 -13.79
N ILE A 111 -12.45 -14.74 -12.50
CA ILE A 111 -11.33 -14.88 -11.57
C ILE A 111 -11.66 -16.01 -10.62
N SER A 112 -10.83 -17.06 -10.62
CA SER A 112 -11.03 -18.19 -9.71
C SER A 112 -10.99 -17.74 -8.26
N SER A 113 -11.87 -18.28 -7.43
CA SER A 113 -11.97 -17.94 -6.01
C SER A 113 -12.22 -16.45 -5.69
N ARG A 114 -12.72 -15.66 -6.65
CA ARG A 114 -13.14 -14.27 -6.39
C ARG A 114 -14.33 -14.27 -5.43
N ALA A 115 -14.16 -13.61 -4.29
CA ALA A 115 -15.24 -13.42 -3.32
C ALA A 115 -16.37 -12.59 -3.95
N ALA A 116 -17.63 -12.98 -3.67
CA ALA A 116 -18.78 -12.20 -4.07
C ALA A 116 -18.91 -10.94 -3.20
N GLN A 117 -19.26 -9.83 -3.84
CA GLN A 117 -19.47 -8.55 -3.19
C GLN A 117 -20.95 -8.44 -2.76
N TYR A 118 -21.16 -7.99 -1.52
CA TYR A 118 -22.48 -7.85 -0.93
C TYR A 118 -22.63 -6.51 -0.22
N CYS A 119 -23.85 -5.98 -0.19
CA CYS A 119 -24.22 -4.83 0.61
C CYS A 119 -25.34 -5.21 1.58
N ARG A 120 -25.46 -4.45 2.67
CA ARG A 120 -26.63 -4.52 3.54
C ARG A 120 -27.58 -3.39 3.15
N SER A 121 -28.83 -3.75 2.92
CA SER A 121 -29.94 -2.80 2.83
C SER A 121 -30.18 -2.09 4.15
N ASP A 122 -30.99 -1.02 4.13
CA ASP A 122 -31.42 -0.28 5.33
C ASP A 122 -32.14 -1.19 6.36
N LYS A 123 -32.67 -2.32 5.91
CA LYS A 123 -33.32 -3.34 6.75
C LYS A 123 -32.33 -4.41 7.27
N GLY A 124 -31.03 -4.24 7.04
CA GLY A 124 -29.97 -5.17 7.45
C GLY A 124 -29.83 -6.43 6.59
N ILE A 125 -30.68 -6.61 5.58
CA ILE A 125 -30.68 -7.78 4.67
C ILE A 125 -29.50 -7.68 3.72
N LEU A 126 -28.78 -8.80 3.56
CA LEU A 126 -27.60 -8.94 2.69
C LEU A 126 -28.04 -9.21 1.25
N THR A 127 -27.57 -8.41 0.29
CA THR A 127 -27.88 -8.54 -1.13
C THR A 127 -26.62 -8.41 -1.98
N ASN A 128 -26.57 -9.02 -3.16
CA ASN A 128 -25.47 -8.83 -4.10
C ASN A 128 -25.35 -7.36 -4.51
N THR A 129 -24.13 -6.86 -4.61
CA THR A 129 -23.89 -5.50 -5.13
C THR A 129 -24.00 -5.48 -6.64
N PRO A 130 -24.41 -4.34 -7.23
CA PRO A 130 -24.24 -4.10 -8.66
C PRO A 130 -22.76 -4.25 -9.06
N THR A 131 -22.53 -4.62 -10.32
CA THR A 131 -21.19 -4.65 -10.89
C THR A 131 -20.55 -3.27 -10.88
N ILE A 132 -19.28 -3.20 -10.49
CA ILE A 132 -18.47 -1.99 -10.51
C ILE A 132 -17.18 -2.23 -11.29
N ASP A 133 -16.68 -1.17 -11.92
CA ASP A 133 -15.35 -1.11 -12.50
C ASP A 133 -14.44 -0.25 -11.63
N ASN A 134 -13.36 -0.85 -11.13
CA ASN A 134 -12.42 -0.22 -10.21
C ASN A 134 -11.16 0.32 -10.91
N SER A 135 -11.11 0.31 -12.25
CA SER A 135 -9.92 0.72 -13.03
C SER A 135 -9.41 2.12 -12.71
N TYR A 136 -10.31 3.08 -12.43
CA TYR A 136 -9.93 4.44 -12.05
C TYR A 136 -9.19 4.53 -10.71
N LYS A 137 -9.34 3.52 -9.84
CA LYS A 137 -8.87 3.55 -8.45
C LYS A 137 -8.13 2.29 -8.03
N TRP A 138 -7.49 1.57 -8.95
CA TRP A 138 -6.72 0.38 -8.56
C TRP A 138 -5.69 0.68 -7.45
N GLY A 139 -5.09 1.88 -7.45
CA GLY A 139 -4.18 2.33 -6.40
C GLY A 139 -4.83 2.62 -5.03
N GLY A 140 -6.17 2.79 -4.98
CA GLY A 140 -6.92 3.11 -3.77
C GLY A 140 -7.95 2.07 -3.33
N GLY A 141 -8.14 0.98 -4.09
CA GLY A 141 -9.09 -0.08 -3.73
C GLY A 141 -9.70 -0.81 -4.93
N GLY A 142 -8.89 -1.58 -5.65
CA GLY A 142 -9.34 -2.45 -6.76
C GLY A 142 -8.40 -3.62 -7.06
N ILE A 143 -7.57 -4.00 -6.09
CA ILE A 143 -6.67 -5.16 -6.17
C ILE A 143 -7.33 -6.32 -5.42
N LEU A 144 -7.35 -7.50 -6.03
CA LEU A 144 -7.72 -8.75 -5.40
C LEU A 144 -6.46 -9.49 -4.99
N SER A 145 -6.45 -10.07 -3.78
CA SER A 145 -5.31 -10.82 -3.26
C SER A 145 -5.78 -11.94 -2.33
N THR A 146 -4.85 -12.81 -1.96
CA THR A 146 -5.05 -13.84 -0.95
C THR A 146 -4.30 -13.48 0.33
N ALA A 147 -4.73 -14.02 1.47
CA ALA A 147 -4.03 -13.82 2.73
C ALA A 147 -2.54 -14.22 2.64
N SER A 148 -2.21 -15.31 1.94
CA SER A 148 -0.83 -15.76 1.75
C SER A 148 0.02 -14.77 0.97
N ASP A 149 -0.53 -14.12 -0.07
CA ASP A 149 0.20 -13.10 -0.82
C ASP A 149 0.35 -11.80 -0.02
N LEU A 150 -0.67 -11.42 0.75
CA LEU A 150 -0.56 -10.27 1.65
C LEU A 150 0.51 -10.48 2.73
N ILE A 151 0.64 -11.70 3.26
CA ILE A 151 1.73 -12.05 4.18
C ILE A 151 3.09 -11.95 3.49
N ARG A 152 3.23 -12.39 2.23
CA ARG A 152 4.48 -12.22 1.47
C ARG A 152 4.87 -10.75 1.31
N LEU A 153 3.91 -9.88 1.01
CA LEU A 153 4.14 -8.44 0.95
C LEU A 153 4.57 -7.89 2.33
N ALA A 154 3.88 -8.30 3.40
CA ALA A 154 4.21 -7.89 4.76
C ALA A 154 5.62 -8.35 5.18
N ASP A 155 5.96 -9.62 4.99
CA ASP A 155 7.28 -10.19 5.26
C ASP A 155 8.38 -9.46 4.48
N HIS A 156 8.14 -9.14 3.21
CA HIS A 156 9.12 -8.40 2.40
C HIS A 156 9.40 -7.01 2.97
N LEU A 157 8.35 -6.27 3.37
CA LEU A 157 8.51 -4.97 4.01
C LEU A 157 9.18 -5.09 5.39
N ALA A 158 8.84 -6.14 6.16
CA ALA A 158 9.48 -6.47 7.43
C ALA A 158 10.98 -6.66 7.28
N PHE A 159 11.39 -7.49 6.32
CA PHE A 159 12.79 -7.81 6.10
C PHE A 159 13.57 -6.60 5.59
N ILE A 160 12.96 -5.71 4.79
CA ILE A 160 13.57 -4.41 4.46
C ILE A 160 13.78 -3.59 5.72
N TYR A 161 12.76 -3.49 6.58
CA TYR A 161 12.87 -2.74 7.83
C TYR A 161 13.95 -3.27 8.76
N MET A 162 14.08 -4.58 8.87
CA MET A 162 15.13 -5.25 9.66
C MET A 162 16.53 -5.15 9.04
N GLY A 163 16.65 -4.59 7.83
CA GLY A 163 17.92 -4.47 7.10
C GLY A 163 18.38 -5.77 6.45
N TRP A 164 17.49 -6.77 6.32
CA TRP A 164 17.84 -8.08 5.77
C TRP A 164 17.86 -8.08 4.24
N LEU A 165 17.14 -7.17 3.57
CA LEU A 165 17.02 -7.10 2.10
C LEU A 165 17.67 -5.85 1.47
N GLU A 166 18.79 -5.34 1.98
CA GLU A 166 19.32 -4.03 1.54
C GLU A 166 19.58 -3.92 0.02
N SER A 167 20.01 -5.01 -0.63
CA SER A 167 20.34 -5.03 -2.08
C SER A 167 19.21 -5.51 -3.00
N TYR A 168 18.14 -6.08 -2.45
CA TYR A 168 17.09 -6.78 -3.20
C TYR A 168 15.67 -6.50 -2.66
N GLY A 169 15.55 -5.55 -1.74
CA GLY A 169 14.30 -4.97 -1.32
C GLY A 169 13.67 -4.17 -2.45
N ILE A 170 12.34 -4.10 -2.45
CA ILE A 170 11.59 -3.32 -3.44
C ILE A 170 11.87 -1.82 -3.31
N VAL A 171 12.28 -1.40 -2.12
CA VAL A 171 12.76 -0.05 -1.78
C VAL A 171 13.93 -0.18 -0.83
N LYS A 172 14.73 0.89 -0.71
CA LYS A 172 15.77 0.97 0.32
C LYS A 172 15.15 1.02 1.72
N GLN A 173 15.86 0.50 2.72
CA GLN A 173 15.44 0.61 4.12
C GLN A 173 15.24 2.07 4.56
N SER A 174 16.12 2.98 4.12
CA SER A 174 15.97 4.41 4.39
C SER A 174 14.71 5.00 3.76
N THR A 175 14.37 4.62 2.51
CA THR A 175 13.13 5.01 1.84
C THR A 175 11.90 4.52 2.60
N LEU A 176 11.91 3.27 3.05
CA LEU A 176 10.83 2.71 3.87
C LEU A 176 10.60 3.54 5.13
N ASN A 177 11.67 3.77 5.90
CA ASN A 177 11.63 4.45 7.20
C ASN A 177 11.31 5.94 7.09
N GLN A 178 11.85 6.63 6.07
CA GLN A 178 11.77 8.09 5.95
C GLN A 178 10.60 8.57 5.10
N LEU A 179 10.03 7.72 4.25
CA LEU A 179 8.95 8.11 3.33
C LEU A 179 7.68 7.29 3.57
N LEU A 180 7.74 5.96 3.46
CA LEU A 180 6.52 5.14 3.54
C LEU A 180 5.86 5.24 4.92
N TRP A 181 6.67 5.21 5.96
CA TRP A 181 6.24 5.23 7.36
C TRP A 181 6.30 6.62 8.01
N LYS A 182 6.61 7.64 7.22
CA LYS A 182 6.54 9.01 7.70
C LYS A 182 5.08 9.40 7.85
N VAL A 183 4.72 9.71 9.09
CA VAL A 183 3.41 10.22 9.47
C VAL A 183 3.18 11.59 8.81
N SER A 184 2.09 11.71 8.07
CA SER A 184 1.56 12.99 7.59
C SER A 184 0.82 13.72 8.72
N CYS A 185 0.52 15.01 8.53
CA CYS A 185 -0.09 15.91 9.54
C CYS A 185 -1.00 15.19 10.54
N VAL A 186 -0.63 15.28 11.82
CA VAL A 186 -1.27 14.57 12.93
C VAL A 186 -2.47 15.38 13.40
N PRO A 187 -3.73 14.89 13.29
CA PRO A 187 -4.81 15.46 14.06
C PRO A 187 -4.45 15.28 15.54
N PRO A 188 -4.53 16.32 16.38
CA PRO A 188 -4.01 16.32 17.75
C PRO A 188 -4.61 15.24 18.69
N ASP A 189 -5.61 14.48 18.24
CA ASP A 189 -6.45 13.61 19.05
C ASP A 189 -6.55 12.14 18.58
N ARG A 190 -5.84 11.69 17.53
CA ARG A 190 -6.01 10.32 16.99
C ARG A 190 -4.95 9.31 17.42
N SER A 191 -5.43 8.11 17.75
CA SER A 191 -4.62 6.90 18.03
C SER A 191 -3.93 6.32 16.77
N THR A 192 -4.33 6.77 15.59
CA THR A 192 -3.80 6.33 14.30
C THR A 192 -3.20 7.50 13.52
N LEU A 193 -2.04 7.26 12.92
CA LEU A 193 -1.22 8.25 12.24
C LEU A 193 -1.11 7.90 10.75
N PRO A 194 -1.72 8.67 9.84
CA PRO A 194 -1.74 8.34 8.42
C PRO A 194 -0.34 8.51 7.79
N GLY A 195 0.17 7.45 7.17
CA GLY A 195 1.32 7.44 6.28
C GLY A 195 0.88 7.26 4.82
N LEU A 196 1.84 6.97 3.92
CA LEU A 196 1.54 6.74 2.50
C LEU A 196 0.92 5.34 2.32
N GLY A 197 -0.42 5.26 2.37
CA GLY A 197 -1.18 4.01 2.22
C GLY A 197 -1.29 3.16 3.50
N TRP A 198 -0.55 3.53 4.55
CA TRP A 198 -0.52 2.83 5.84
C TRP A 198 -1.05 3.73 6.96
N PHE A 199 -1.53 3.12 8.03
CA PHE A 199 -1.74 3.81 9.31
C PHE A 199 -0.73 3.25 10.31
N LEU A 200 -0.02 4.14 10.98
CA LEU A 200 0.84 3.77 12.10
C LEU A 200 0.03 3.93 13.39
N ALA A 201 -0.04 2.85 14.16
CA ALA A 201 -0.58 2.88 15.51
C ALA A 201 0.58 2.86 16.51
N ARG A 202 0.50 3.70 17.55
CA ARG A 202 1.44 3.60 18.68
C ARG A 202 0.92 2.56 19.66
N GLN A 203 1.71 1.52 19.92
CA GLN A 203 1.39 0.55 20.96
C GLN A 203 2.15 0.92 22.24
N TYR A 204 1.40 1.19 23.31
CA TYR A 204 1.97 1.39 24.64
C TYR A 204 1.90 0.06 25.40
N PHE A 205 3.05 -0.50 25.75
CA PHE A 205 3.11 -1.63 26.68
C PHE A 205 3.29 -1.10 28.10
N THR A 206 2.26 -1.27 28.93
CA THR A 206 2.41 -1.04 30.37
C THR A 206 2.87 -2.34 31.00
N ILE A 207 4.14 -2.39 31.43
CA ILE A 207 4.66 -3.54 32.18
C ILE A 207 4.55 -3.20 33.66
N GLU A 208 3.66 -3.90 34.36
CA GLU A 208 3.54 -3.80 35.81
C GLU A 208 4.65 -4.64 36.47
N LEU A 209 5.75 -3.97 36.85
CA LEU A 209 6.92 -4.64 37.41
C LEU A 209 6.85 -4.69 38.95
N ASN A 210 6.77 -5.91 39.49
CA ASN A 210 6.99 -6.15 40.93
C ASN A 210 8.50 -6.12 41.23
N LYS A 211 8.94 -5.47 42.34
CA LYS A 211 10.35 -5.13 42.66
C LYS A 211 11.36 -6.27 42.48
N ARG A 212 10.99 -7.54 42.72
CA ARG A 212 11.87 -8.71 42.53
C ARG A 212 12.08 -9.12 41.06
N LYS A 213 11.13 -8.81 40.15
CA LYS A 213 11.25 -9.11 38.71
C LYS A 213 12.12 -8.08 37.97
N VAL A 214 12.20 -6.85 38.47
CA VAL A 214 13.00 -5.75 37.89
C VAL A 214 14.49 -6.14 37.77
N ILE A 215 15.08 -6.66 38.85
CA ILE A 215 16.52 -7.01 38.87
C ILE A 215 16.83 -8.15 37.89
N LYS A 216 15.96 -9.16 37.81
CA LYS A 216 16.14 -10.32 36.93
C LYS A 216 15.94 -9.96 35.44
N MET A 217 15.04 -9.02 35.15
CA MET A 217 14.78 -8.53 33.79
C MET A 217 15.90 -7.62 33.28
N ILE A 218 16.40 -6.70 34.11
CA ILE A 218 17.56 -5.85 33.78
C ILE A 218 18.80 -6.70 33.47
N PHE A 219 19.07 -7.74 34.28
CA PHE A 219 20.21 -8.64 34.04
C PHE A 219 20.12 -9.41 32.72
N ASN A 220 18.92 -9.80 32.29
CA ASN A 220 18.73 -10.51 31.02
C ASN A 220 18.77 -9.57 29.82
N ILE A 221 18.26 -8.34 29.93
CA ILE A 221 18.27 -7.36 28.83
C ILE A 221 19.70 -6.84 28.58
N VAL A 222 20.49 -6.58 29.62
CA VAL A 222 21.90 -6.15 29.50
C VAL A 222 22.78 -7.19 28.79
N LYS A 223 22.40 -8.47 28.84
CA LYS A 223 23.14 -9.56 28.17
C LYS A 223 22.92 -9.62 26.65
N TYR A 224 21.89 -8.97 26.12
CA TYR A 224 21.47 -9.06 24.71
C TYR A 224 21.77 -7.81 23.86
N LEU A 225 22.38 -6.77 24.43
CA LEU A 225 22.52 -5.47 23.77
C LEU A 225 23.98 -5.05 23.60
N THR A 226 24.62 -5.53 22.53
CA THR A 226 25.85 -4.95 21.96
C THR A 226 25.56 -3.85 20.92
N GLY A 227 24.38 -3.23 20.97
CA GLY A 227 24.00 -2.13 20.09
C GLY A 227 23.07 -1.17 20.82
N LYS A 228 23.40 0.12 20.77
CA LYS A 228 22.80 1.25 21.52
C LYS A 228 21.27 1.13 21.70
N LEU A 229 20.86 0.66 22.87
CA LEU A 229 19.51 0.82 23.39
C LEU A 229 19.62 1.61 24.70
N PHE A 230 19.07 2.82 24.75
CA PHE A 230 19.02 3.62 25.97
C PHE A 230 17.90 3.10 26.86
N ILE A 231 18.26 2.42 27.95
CA ILE A 231 17.30 1.98 28.97
C ILE A 231 17.32 3.03 30.09
N ASN A 232 16.22 3.74 30.27
CA ASN A 232 16.04 4.66 31.40
C ASN A 232 15.16 3.98 32.45
N ILE A 233 15.72 3.72 33.64
CA ILE A 233 15.03 3.02 34.72
C ILE A 233 14.56 4.05 35.75
N LYS A 234 13.23 4.19 35.91
CA LYS A 234 12.64 4.98 37.02
C LYS A 234 12.25 4.07 38.17
N LEU A 235 12.65 4.44 39.38
CA LEU A 235 12.07 3.93 40.61
C LEU A 235 11.24 5.05 41.24
N ASN A 236 9.94 4.78 41.31
CA ASN A 236 8.85 5.57 41.85
C ASN A 236 8.47 6.87 41.12
N ASP A 237 7.19 6.86 40.74
CA ASP A 237 6.26 7.87 40.27
C ASP A 237 6.57 8.55 38.94
N THR A 238 6.05 7.85 37.92
CA THR A 238 5.61 8.27 36.58
C THR A 238 6.71 8.57 35.55
N ILE A 239 7.06 7.56 34.74
CA ILE A 239 7.62 7.77 33.39
C ILE A 239 6.80 6.91 32.41
N CYS A 240 6.27 7.56 31.37
CA CYS A 240 5.80 6.89 30.16
C CYS A 240 7.01 6.39 29.37
N ILE A 241 7.06 5.09 29.09
CA ILE A 241 7.97 4.50 28.12
C ILE A 241 7.18 4.36 26.81
N ILE A 242 7.71 4.92 25.72
CA ILE A 242 7.17 4.73 24.37
C ILE A 242 8.05 3.69 23.67
N PRO A 243 7.67 2.40 23.63
CA PRO A 243 8.24 1.50 22.65
C PRO A 243 7.64 1.83 21.28
N PHE A 244 8.50 2.03 20.28
CA PHE A 244 8.08 1.95 18.88
C PHE A 244 8.16 0.49 18.46
N GLU A 245 7.04 -0.23 18.52
CA GLU A 245 6.83 -1.44 17.73
C GLU A 245 5.76 -1.12 16.69
N ILE A 246 6.14 -1.21 15.41
CA ILE A 246 5.19 -1.20 14.30
C ILE A 246 4.68 -2.64 14.22
N VAL A 247 3.41 -2.84 14.60
CA VAL A 247 2.71 -4.09 14.32
C VAL A 247 2.34 -4.06 12.84
N MET A 248 2.87 -5.02 12.07
CA MET A 248 2.47 -5.27 10.68
C MET A 248 1.19 -6.09 10.60
#